data_AF-A0A430BJM6-F1
#
_entry.id   AF-A0A430BJM6-F1
#
_cell.length_a   1.000
_cell.length_b   1.000
_cell.length_c   1.000
_cell.angle_alpha   90.00
_cell.angle_beta   90.00
_cell.angle_gamma   90.00
#
_symmetry.space_group_name_H-M   'P 1'
#
loop_
_entity.id
_entity.type
_entity.pdbx_description
1 polymer ?
#
loop_
_entity_poly.entity_id
_entity_poly.type
_entity_poly.pdbx_seq_one_letter_code
_entity_poly.pdbx_strand_id
1 'polypeptide(L)'
;MRAILTGAGAATALALVMAAPAAAAPLATLDRNGSLVSIEPYAPNIVRVTIATDRAQVDAPPGEGPNAKPDATGWTHRSEAGGDAFASGAMTLTVNAQ
;
A
#
# COMPACT_ATOMS: atom_id res chain seq x y z
N MET A 1 8.66 14.03 -66.38
CA MET A 1 9.80 13.46 -65.63
C MET A 1 9.69 13.88 -64.16
N ARG A 2 10.32 13.13 -63.26
CA ARG A 2 10.45 13.30 -61.78
C ARG A 2 10.74 14.79 -61.41
N ALA A 3 10.29 15.40 -60.31
CA ALA A 3 10.61 15.19 -58.88
C ALA A 3 10.02 16.41 -58.07
N ILE A 4 9.92 16.54 -56.73
CA ILE A 4 10.11 15.67 -55.54
C ILE A 4 9.22 16.22 -54.37
N LEU A 5 9.21 15.57 -53.20
CA LEU A 5 8.44 15.90 -51.98
C LEU A 5 9.21 16.81 -50.97
N THR A 6 8.52 17.70 -50.25
CA THR A 6 8.87 18.23 -48.88
C THR A 6 7.74 19.19 -48.43
N GLY A 7 7.26 19.22 -47.17
CA GLY A 7 7.46 18.36 -46.00
C GLY A 7 6.67 18.94 -44.82
N ALA A 8 5.75 18.18 -44.21
CA ALA A 8 4.85 18.70 -43.18
C ALA A 8 5.49 18.69 -41.78
N GLY A 9 5.66 19.87 -41.17
CA GLY A 9 6.17 20.01 -39.80
C GLY A 9 5.05 20.00 -38.76
N ALA A 10 4.55 18.82 -38.39
CA ALA A 10 3.66 18.66 -37.24
C ALA A 10 4.49 18.47 -35.96
N ALA A 11 4.58 19.52 -35.13
CA ALA A 11 5.29 19.46 -33.84
C ALA A 11 4.42 18.80 -32.76
N THR A 12 4.59 17.48 -32.57
CA THR A 12 3.88 16.74 -31.52
C THR A 12 4.47 17.05 -30.15
N ALA A 13 3.76 17.85 -29.34
CA ALA A 13 4.15 18.12 -27.96
C ALA A 13 3.97 16.86 -27.09
N LEU A 14 5.06 16.31 -26.58
CA LEU A 14 5.05 15.13 -25.70
C LEU A 14 4.72 15.56 -24.26
N ALA A 15 3.49 15.31 -23.82
CA ALA A 15 3.10 15.53 -22.42
C ALA A 15 3.73 14.46 -21.52
N LEU A 16 4.63 14.88 -20.61
CA LEU A 16 5.16 13.99 -19.59
C LEU A 16 4.15 13.81 -18.45
N VAL A 17 3.53 12.63 -18.39
CA VAL A 17 2.75 12.21 -17.21
C VAL A 17 3.74 11.89 -16.09
N MET A 18 3.80 12.76 -15.09
CA MET A 18 4.52 12.50 -13.85
C MET A 18 3.73 11.48 -13.02
N ALA A 19 4.14 10.20 -13.08
CA ALA A 19 3.57 9.17 -12.22
C ALA A 19 3.98 9.44 -10.76
N ALA A 20 3.02 9.80 -9.91
CA ALA A 20 3.23 9.84 -8.48
C ALA A 20 3.54 8.42 -7.95
N PRO A 21 4.48 8.26 -7.00
CA PRO A 21 4.75 6.95 -6.41
C PRO A 21 3.50 6.47 -5.66
N ALA A 22 2.97 5.31 -6.06
CA ALA A 22 1.90 4.66 -5.32
C ALA A 22 2.45 4.20 -3.97
N ALA A 23 1.93 4.77 -2.87
CA ALA A 23 2.10 4.18 -1.55
C ALA A 23 1.44 2.79 -1.56
N ALA A 24 2.14 1.78 -1.04
CA ALA A 24 1.54 0.47 -0.87
C ALA A 24 0.45 0.57 0.21
N ALA A 25 -0.75 0.09 -0.10
CA ALA A 25 -1.82 0.02 0.89
C ALA A 25 -1.48 -1.04 1.96
N PRO A 26 -1.93 -0.85 3.22
CA PRO A 26 -1.95 -1.91 4.23
C PRO A 26 -2.65 -3.18 3.72
N LEU A 27 -2.32 -4.34 4.28
CA LEU A 27 -3.04 -5.60 3.97
C LEU A 27 -4.52 -5.49 4.32
N ALA A 28 -4.82 -4.87 5.47
CA ALA A 28 -6.16 -4.49 5.87
C ALA A 28 -6.12 -3.36 6.90
N THR A 29 -7.18 -2.57 6.93
CA THR A 29 -7.55 -1.72 8.08
C THR A 29 -8.89 -2.23 8.60
N LEU A 30 -8.89 -2.72 9.84
CA LEU A 30 -10.01 -3.42 10.47
C LEU A 30 -10.75 -2.48 11.43
N ASP A 31 -12.07 -2.42 11.38
CA ASP A 31 -12.87 -1.79 12.45
C ASP A 31 -13.10 -2.78 13.59
N ARG A 32 -12.75 -2.37 14.80
CA ARG A 32 -12.93 -3.10 16.05
C ARG A 32 -13.57 -2.16 17.05
N ASN A 33 -14.91 -2.18 17.05
CA ASN A 33 -15.77 -1.38 17.90
C ASN A 33 -15.42 0.13 17.89
N GLY A 34 -15.20 0.68 16.69
CA GLY A 34 -14.83 2.08 16.49
C GLY A 34 -13.34 2.39 16.69
N SER A 35 -12.51 1.41 17.05
CA SER A 35 -11.06 1.49 16.89
C SER A 35 -10.66 0.90 15.54
N LEU A 36 -9.91 1.65 14.74
CA LEU A 36 -9.35 1.18 13.48
C LEU A 36 -7.96 0.60 13.73
N VAL A 37 -7.70 -0.60 13.19
CA VAL A 37 -6.43 -1.32 13.32
C VAL A 37 -5.89 -1.63 11.92
N SER A 38 -4.84 -0.92 11.51
CA SER A 38 -4.20 -1.11 10.20
C SER A 38 -2.94 -1.95 10.29
N ILE A 39 -2.83 -2.94 9.41
CA ILE A 39 -1.74 -3.92 9.36
C ILE A 39 -0.94 -3.75 8.07
N GLU A 40 0.28 -3.20 8.18
CA GLU A 40 1.16 -2.95 7.03
C GLU A 40 2.50 -3.70 7.21
N PRO A 41 2.80 -4.73 6.40
CA PRO A 41 4.05 -5.47 6.51
C PRO A 41 5.23 -4.76 5.86
N TYR A 42 6.40 -4.89 6.48
CA TYR A 42 7.69 -4.38 5.97
C TYR A 42 8.65 -5.52 5.58
N ALA A 43 8.49 -6.71 6.16
CA ALA A 43 9.25 -7.93 5.86
C ALA A 43 8.52 -9.14 6.47
N PRO A 44 8.93 -10.40 6.24
CA PRO A 44 8.29 -11.57 6.84
C PRO A 44 8.18 -11.55 8.37
N ASN A 45 9.09 -10.90 9.10
CA ASN A 45 9.03 -10.80 10.57
C ASN A 45 8.96 -9.35 11.06
N ILE A 46 8.47 -8.41 10.22
CA ILE A 46 8.38 -6.98 10.56
C ILE A 46 7.05 -6.44 10.05
N VAL A 47 6.24 -5.91 10.96
CA VAL A 47 4.91 -5.35 10.68
C VAL A 47 4.75 -4.01 11.41
N ARG A 48 4.20 -3.01 10.73
CA ARG A 48 3.68 -1.80 11.37
C ARG A 48 2.20 -2.03 11.68
N VAL A 49 1.82 -1.75 12.93
CA VAL A 49 0.42 -1.75 13.37
C VAL A 49 0.06 -0.33 13.76
N THR A 50 -0.84 0.30 13.03
CA THR A 50 -1.41 1.60 13.40
C THR A 50 -2.76 1.38 14.06
N ILE A 51 -2.97 1.94 15.25
CA ILE A 51 -4.26 1.88 15.97
C ILE A 51 -4.73 3.31 16.24
N ALA A 52 -5.91 3.67 15.75
CA ALA A 52 -6.51 4.99 15.97
C ALA A 52 -8.04 4.91 15.88
N THR A 53 -8.76 5.84 16.53
CA THR A 53 -10.21 5.98 16.37
C THR A 53 -10.57 6.91 15.19
N ASP A 54 -9.63 7.73 14.74
CA ASP A 54 -9.80 8.59 13.56
C ASP A 54 -9.24 7.94 12.29
N ARG A 55 -9.94 8.14 11.17
CA ARG A 55 -9.56 7.57 9.87
C ARG A 55 -8.31 8.22 9.29
N ALA A 56 -8.18 9.54 9.36
CA ALA A 56 -7.01 10.23 8.81
C ALA A 56 -5.73 9.89 9.60
N GLN A 57 -5.86 9.59 10.89
CA GLN A 57 -4.75 9.07 11.72
C GLN A 57 -4.37 7.62 11.39
N VAL A 58 -5.33 6.72 11.16
CA VAL A 58 -4.98 5.31 10.85
C VAL A 58 -4.38 5.14 9.45
N ASP A 59 -4.83 5.96 8.49
CA ASP A 59 -4.35 5.98 7.10
C ASP A 59 -3.10 6.87 6.90
N ALA A 60 -2.60 7.51 7.97
CA ALA A 60 -1.44 8.40 7.91
C ALA A 60 -0.17 7.64 7.50
N PRO A 61 0.76 8.28 6.73
CA PRO A 61 2.07 7.70 6.49
C PRO A 61 2.82 7.50 7.81
N PRO A 62 3.78 6.55 7.86
CA PRO A 62 4.57 6.33 9.07
C PRO A 62 5.29 7.60 9.53
N GLY A 63 5.19 7.90 10.82
CA GLY A 63 5.86 9.03 11.48
C GLY A 63 7.35 8.80 11.71
N GLU A 64 7.96 9.61 12.56
CA GLU A 64 9.39 9.52 12.87
C GLU A 64 9.75 8.18 13.53
N GLY A 65 10.78 7.50 13.02
CA GLY A 65 11.20 6.19 13.53
C GLY A 65 11.91 5.30 12.51
N PRO A 66 12.17 4.02 12.85
CA PRO A 66 12.78 3.04 11.95
C PRO A 66 11.79 2.64 10.84
N ASN A 67 11.81 3.42 9.75
CA ASN A 67 10.94 3.23 8.60
C ASN A 67 11.63 2.42 7.51
N ALA A 68 10.92 1.43 6.97
CA ALA A 68 11.29 0.70 5.76
C ALA A 68 10.24 0.93 4.67
N LYS A 69 10.56 0.55 3.44
CA LYS A 69 9.55 0.45 2.38
C LYS A 69 8.59 -0.71 2.73
N PRO A 70 7.27 -0.54 2.61
CA PRO A 70 6.34 -1.64 2.83
C PRO A 70 6.54 -2.76 1.81
N ASP A 71 6.44 -4.01 2.28
CA ASP A 71 6.57 -5.22 1.46
C ASP A 71 5.65 -6.32 1.99
N ALA A 72 4.55 -6.53 1.27
CA ALA A 72 3.58 -7.60 1.51
C ALA A 72 3.99 -8.96 0.90
N THR A 73 5.18 -9.07 0.30
CA THR A 73 5.63 -10.32 -0.35
C THR A 73 5.66 -11.48 0.63
N GLY A 74 4.98 -12.57 0.29
CA GLY A 74 4.89 -13.76 1.14
C GLY A 74 3.97 -13.62 2.36
N TRP A 75 3.25 -12.50 2.50
CA TRP A 75 2.19 -12.35 3.48
C TRP A 75 0.84 -12.83 2.95
N THR A 76 0.00 -13.28 3.88
CA THR A 76 -1.38 -13.68 3.66
C THR A 76 -2.27 -13.05 4.73
N HIS A 77 -3.53 -12.79 4.39
CA HIS A 77 -4.58 -12.34 5.30
C HIS A 77 -5.78 -13.27 5.16
N ARG A 78 -6.38 -13.68 6.29
CA ARG A 78 -7.64 -14.43 6.35
C ARG A 78 -8.53 -13.83 7.43
N SER A 79 -9.79 -13.62 7.10
CA SER A 79 -10.85 -13.40 8.10
C SER A 79 -11.37 -14.77 8.57
N GLU A 80 -11.50 -14.92 9.88
CA GLU A 80 -11.84 -16.16 10.57
C GLU A 80 -12.93 -15.87 11.64
N ALA A 81 -13.62 -16.88 12.17
CA ALA A 81 -14.74 -16.66 13.08
C ALA A 81 -14.36 -15.92 14.39
N GLY A 82 -13.08 -15.97 14.79
CA GLY A 82 -12.53 -15.29 15.96
C GLY A 82 -11.84 -13.95 15.67
N GLY A 83 -11.84 -13.44 14.44
CA GLY A 83 -11.13 -12.22 14.05
C GLY A 83 -10.40 -12.34 12.72
N ASP A 84 -9.21 -11.75 12.63
CA ASP A 84 -8.40 -11.77 11.40
C ASP A 84 -6.98 -12.27 11.70
N ALA A 85 -6.46 -13.13 10.83
CA ALA A 85 -5.11 -13.68 10.90
C ALA A 85 -4.27 -13.18 9.71
N PHE A 86 -3.09 -12.65 10.02
CA PHE A 86 -2.09 -12.21 9.06
C PHE A 86 -0.85 -13.08 9.25
N ALA A 87 -0.38 -13.75 8.21
CA ALA A 87 0.71 -14.72 8.33
C ALA A 87 1.74 -14.59 7.21
N SER A 88 3.00 -14.74 7.58
CA SER A 88 4.15 -14.89 6.68
C SER A 88 4.81 -16.25 6.89
N GLY A 89 5.96 -16.50 6.24
CA GLY A 89 6.80 -17.66 6.53
C GLY A 89 7.53 -17.64 7.89
N ALA A 90 7.43 -16.55 8.67
CA ALA A 90 8.18 -16.36 9.92
C ALA A 90 7.34 -15.87 11.12
N MET A 91 6.15 -15.31 10.89
CA MET A 91 5.30 -14.72 11.92
C MET A 91 3.82 -14.89 11.59
N THR A 92 3.00 -15.09 12.63
CA THR A 92 1.54 -14.94 12.57
C THR A 92 1.12 -13.85 13.54
N LEU A 93 0.34 -12.89 13.07
CA LEU A 93 -0.33 -11.85 13.84
C LEU A 93 -1.84 -12.10 13.79
N THR A 94 -2.50 -12.14 14.93
CA THR A 94 -3.96 -12.22 15.01
C THR A 94 -4.52 -10.94 15.61
N VAL A 95 -5.61 -10.44 15.03
CA VAL A 95 -6.41 -9.34 15.59
C VAL A 95 -7.77 -9.94 15.95
N ASN A 96 -8.05 -10.10 17.25
CA ASN A 96 -9.26 -10.77 17.74
C ASN A 96 -10.52 -9.95 17.51
N ALA A 97 -11.60 -10.59 17.06
CA ALA A 97 -12.94 -10.01 17.12
C ALA A 97 -13.28 -9.61 18.57
N GLN A 98 -14.13 -8.60 18.72
CA GLN A 98 -14.60 -8.07 20.01
C GLN A 98 -16.07 -8.44 20.25
#